data_AF-A0A970XIW4-F1
#
_entry.id   AF-A0A970XIW4-F1
#
_cell.length_a   1.000
_cell.length_b   1.000
_cell.length_c   1.000
_cell.angle_alpha   90.00
_cell.angle_beta   90.00
_cell.angle_gamma   90.00
#
_symmetry.space_group_name_H-M   'P 1'
#
loop_
_entity.id
_entity.type
_entity.pdbx_description
1 polymer ?
#
loop_
_entity_poly.entity_id
_entity_poly.type
_entity_poly.pdbx_seq_one_letter_code
_entity_poly.pdbx_strand_id
1 'polypeptide(L)'
;AGVMPPEDIGYGPPEVARMAGAEGGSLCADETDYSNPSLAFAYALAEDGEAAVKALERTRGAGIFYSGNGLLCLGNQNTAATARSNYENGEGFSCAFWALSGFTDMVQYVGVVSGQPAAKAEICAQLARSFVSEEAQRSVKGIAMFPVLQGGEPLYEDDQRFWAAEQAFVRDTAAPPCFGYARVRARWEEWLQKAARGDKEALKSLVRDMRATCKQG
;
A
#
# COMPACT_ATOMS: atom_id res chain seq x y z
N ALA A 1 29.25 8.71 0.04
CA ALA A 1 29.83 7.37 -0.22
C ALA A 1 28.68 6.50 -0.70
N GLY A 2 28.76 6.02 -1.94
CA GLY A 2 27.68 5.26 -2.57
C GLY A 2 27.54 3.89 -1.91
N VAL A 3 26.45 3.68 -1.19
CA VAL A 3 26.00 2.35 -0.82
C VAL A 3 25.17 1.88 -2.01
N MET A 4 25.73 0.98 -2.82
CA MET A 4 24.90 0.21 -3.75
C MET A 4 23.88 -0.57 -2.90
N PRO A 5 22.57 -0.42 -3.14
CA PRO A 5 21.60 -1.26 -2.47
C PRO A 5 21.92 -2.74 -2.77
N PRO A 6 21.72 -3.66 -1.81
CA PRO A 6 22.06 -5.05 -2.01
C PRO A 6 21.31 -5.62 -3.22
N GLU A 7 22.01 -6.42 -4.02
CA GLU A 7 21.45 -7.24 -5.09
C GLU A 7 20.14 -7.88 -4.65
N ASP A 8 19.10 -7.71 -5.47
CA ASP A 8 17.83 -8.43 -5.50
C ASP A 8 17.58 -9.38 -4.32
N ILE A 9 17.20 -8.84 -3.15
CA ILE A 9 16.61 -9.67 -2.11
C ILE A 9 15.16 -9.96 -2.55
N GLY A 10 15.02 -10.89 -3.49
CA GLY A 10 13.77 -11.24 -4.17
C GLY A 10 12.83 -12.09 -3.32
N TYR A 11 12.36 -11.57 -2.19
CA TYR A 11 11.39 -12.28 -1.37
C TYR A 11 9.94 -11.88 -1.71
N GLY A 12 9.16 -12.84 -2.19
CA GLY A 12 7.73 -12.68 -2.38
C GLY A 12 6.96 -12.66 -1.05
N PRO A 13 5.67 -12.27 -1.06
CA PRO A 13 4.85 -12.23 0.15
C PRO A 13 4.92 -13.52 1.01
N PRO A 14 4.89 -14.75 0.43
CA PRO A 14 5.02 -15.98 1.23
C PRO A 14 6.37 -16.12 1.95
N GLU A 15 7.45 -15.60 1.37
CA GLU A 15 8.77 -15.61 2.00
C GLU A 15 8.84 -14.63 3.16
N VAL A 16 8.31 -13.42 2.95
CA VAL A 16 8.13 -12.41 4.01
C VAL A 16 7.30 -12.97 5.17
N ALA A 17 6.20 -13.67 4.86
CA ALA A 17 5.34 -14.30 5.87
C ALA A 17 6.08 -15.39 6.66
N ARG A 18 6.87 -16.23 5.99
CA ARG A 18 7.69 -17.25 6.66
C ARG A 18 8.77 -16.63 7.54
N MET A 19 9.45 -15.58 7.06
CA MET A 19 10.46 -14.86 7.83
C MET A 19 9.86 -14.18 9.06
N ALA A 20 8.75 -13.47 8.90
CA ALA A 20 8.02 -12.84 10.00
C ALA A 20 7.43 -13.86 10.99
N GLY A 21 6.96 -15.00 10.48
CA GLY A 21 6.39 -16.09 11.28
C GLY A 21 7.44 -16.94 12.00
N ALA A 22 8.70 -16.95 11.55
CA ALA A 22 9.80 -17.67 12.20
C ALA A 22 10.23 -17.01 13.51
N GLU A 23 10.73 -17.78 14.48
CA GLU A 23 11.25 -17.26 15.74
C GLU A 23 12.42 -16.29 15.48
N GLY A 24 12.18 -14.99 15.67
CA GLY A 24 13.16 -13.92 15.46
C GLY A 24 12.79 -12.90 14.37
N GLY A 25 11.79 -13.17 13.53
CA GLY A 25 11.27 -12.18 12.58
C GLY A 25 10.41 -11.11 13.26
N SER A 26 10.57 -9.84 12.87
CA SER A 26 9.67 -8.76 13.25
C SER A 26 9.03 -8.13 12.00
N LEU A 27 7.70 -8.16 11.97
CA LEU A 27 6.88 -7.46 10.97
C LEU A 27 6.29 -6.21 11.61
N CYS A 28 6.57 -5.06 11.02
CA CYS A 28 5.94 -3.80 11.39
C CYS A 28 4.86 -3.45 10.36
N ALA A 29 3.88 -2.63 10.74
CA ALA A 29 2.90 -2.06 9.82
C ALA A 29 2.68 -0.58 10.12
N ASP A 30 2.63 0.23 9.06
CA ASP A 30 2.33 1.66 9.09
C ASP A 30 0.83 1.86 8.89
N GLU A 31 0.08 1.64 9.97
CA GLU A 31 -1.37 1.76 9.97
C GLU A 31 -1.79 3.22 10.20
N THR A 32 -2.65 3.72 9.32
CA THR A 32 -3.20 5.08 9.40
C THR A 32 -4.72 5.04 9.34
N ASP A 33 -5.36 6.17 9.65
CA ASP A 33 -6.82 6.31 9.51
C ASP A 33 -7.32 6.11 8.07
N TYR A 34 -6.44 6.11 7.07
CA TYR A 34 -6.81 6.07 5.65
C TYR A 34 -6.20 4.89 4.87
N SER A 35 -5.24 4.18 5.43
CA SER A 35 -4.63 2.99 4.81
C SER A 35 -4.19 1.99 5.87
N ASN A 36 -4.42 0.71 5.59
CA ASN A 36 -3.89 -0.38 6.38
C ASN A 36 -3.12 -1.38 5.48
N PRO A 37 -1.78 -1.25 5.38
CA PRO A 37 -0.94 -2.14 4.58
C PRO A 37 -1.06 -3.64 4.94
N SER A 38 -1.52 -3.97 6.14
CA SER A 38 -1.79 -5.35 6.55
C SER A 38 -2.95 -5.99 5.77
N LEU A 39 -3.87 -5.20 5.22
CA LEU A 39 -4.92 -5.68 4.30
C LEU A 39 -4.32 -6.14 2.96
N ALA A 40 -3.40 -5.35 2.39
CA ALA A 40 -2.69 -5.73 1.16
C ALA A 40 -1.87 -7.02 1.38
N PHE A 41 -1.22 -7.13 2.55
CA PHE A 41 -0.49 -8.33 2.93
C PHE A 41 -1.39 -9.56 3.06
N ALA A 42 -2.53 -9.44 3.75
CA ALA A 42 -3.53 -10.50 3.85
C ALA A 42 -4.06 -10.92 2.46
N TYR A 43 -4.31 -9.97 1.57
CA TYR A 43 -4.77 -10.23 0.21
C TYR A 43 -3.72 -10.97 -0.63
N ALA A 44 -2.46 -10.55 -0.55
CA ALA A 44 -1.34 -11.16 -1.27
C ALA A 44 -1.00 -12.59 -0.78
N LEU A 45 -1.39 -12.93 0.45
CA LEU A 45 -1.11 -14.23 1.09
C LEU A 45 -2.29 -15.20 1.13
N ALA A 46 -3.30 -14.96 0.30
CA ALA A 46 -4.53 -15.74 0.23
C ALA A 46 -4.36 -17.28 0.17
N GLU A 47 -3.20 -17.77 -0.26
CA GLU A 47 -2.92 -19.19 -0.48
C GLU A 47 -2.13 -19.87 0.67
N ASP A 48 -1.45 -19.12 1.54
CA ASP A 48 -0.67 -19.66 2.68
C ASP A 48 -1.17 -19.12 4.03
N GLY A 49 -2.32 -19.65 4.45
CA GLY A 49 -3.05 -19.13 5.61
C GLY A 49 -2.38 -19.33 6.98
N GLU A 50 -1.37 -20.19 7.11
CA GLU A 50 -0.69 -20.39 8.40
C GLU A 50 0.47 -19.43 8.62
N ALA A 51 1.34 -19.27 7.62
CA ALA A 51 2.44 -18.31 7.70
C ALA A 51 1.90 -16.87 7.80
N ALA A 52 0.84 -16.57 7.04
CA ALA A 52 0.18 -15.26 7.06
C ALA A 52 -0.39 -14.91 8.45
N VAL A 53 -1.09 -15.85 9.08
CA VAL A 53 -1.65 -15.66 10.42
C VAL A 53 -0.55 -15.45 11.46
N LYS A 54 0.50 -16.29 11.45
CA LYS A 54 1.64 -16.13 12.38
C LYS A 54 2.38 -14.80 12.19
N ALA A 55 2.51 -14.34 10.94
CA ALA A 55 3.09 -13.05 10.64
C ALA A 55 2.22 -11.90 11.19
N LEU A 56 0.89 -11.96 10.96
CA LEU A 56 -0.07 -10.96 11.45
C LEU A 56 -0.16 -10.91 12.98
N GLU A 57 -0.10 -12.05 13.67
CA GLU A 57 -0.04 -12.13 15.15
C GLU A 57 1.16 -11.37 15.74
N ARG A 58 2.25 -11.29 14.97
CA ARG A 58 3.50 -10.68 15.38
C ARG A 58 3.67 -9.27 14.87
N THR A 59 2.69 -8.73 14.16
CA THR A 59 2.74 -7.35 13.66
C THR A 59 2.88 -6.36 14.82
N ARG A 60 3.71 -5.34 14.59
CA ARG A 60 3.96 -4.21 15.51
C ARG A 60 3.80 -2.89 14.76
N GLY A 61 3.75 -1.77 15.48
CA GLY A 61 3.69 -0.45 14.85
C GLY A 61 4.98 -0.07 14.12
N ALA A 62 4.86 0.69 13.02
CA ALA A 62 5.98 1.16 12.19
C ALA A 62 7.07 1.93 12.95
N GLY A 63 6.77 2.52 14.11
CA GLY A 63 7.78 3.17 14.96
C GLY A 63 8.96 2.25 15.34
N ILE A 64 8.72 0.94 15.48
CA ILE A 64 9.80 -0.03 15.74
C ILE A 64 10.73 -0.15 14.53
N PHE A 65 10.17 -0.18 13.32
CA PHE A 65 10.95 -0.19 12.08
C PHE A 65 11.79 1.08 11.95
N TYR A 66 11.19 2.26 12.12
CA TYR A 66 11.92 3.54 12.00
C TYR A 66 13.05 3.70 13.02
N SER A 67 12.98 3.02 14.17
CA SER A 67 14.06 2.97 15.16
C SER A 67 15.19 1.97 14.83
N GLY A 68 15.12 1.27 13.68
CA GLY A 68 16.09 0.26 13.26
C GLY A 68 15.93 -1.11 13.96
N ASN A 69 14.89 -1.28 14.78
CA ASN A 69 14.63 -2.51 15.53
C ASN A 69 13.63 -3.46 14.83
N GLY A 70 13.00 -3.00 13.76
CA GLY A 70 12.12 -3.81 12.90
C GLY A 70 12.87 -4.36 11.69
N LEU A 71 12.70 -5.65 11.38
CA LEU A 71 13.33 -6.27 10.23
C LEU A 71 12.58 -5.97 8.93
N LEU A 72 11.24 -6.01 8.99
CA LEU A 72 10.35 -5.80 7.86
C LEU A 72 9.27 -4.79 8.23
N CYS A 73 8.83 -3.98 7.27
CA CYS A 73 7.71 -3.06 7.45
C CYS A 73 6.76 -3.13 6.25
N LEU A 74 5.48 -3.38 6.54
CA LEU A 74 4.38 -3.14 5.64
C LEU A 74 4.06 -1.65 5.68
N GLY A 75 4.36 -0.95 4.60
CA GLY A 75 4.14 0.48 4.48
C GLY A 75 3.52 0.82 3.15
N ASN A 76 3.26 2.11 2.97
CA ASN A 76 2.83 2.66 1.69
C ASN A 76 3.92 3.56 1.11
N GLN A 77 3.63 4.29 0.02
CA GLN A 77 4.62 5.18 -0.59
C GLN A 77 5.13 6.27 0.35
N ASN A 78 4.33 6.73 1.33
CA ASN A 78 4.78 7.72 2.32
C ASN A 78 5.79 7.10 3.29
N THR A 79 5.57 5.85 3.70
CA THR A 79 6.55 5.08 4.49
C THR A 79 7.88 4.98 3.73
N ALA A 80 7.82 4.67 2.43
CA ALA A 80 9.02 4.56 1.59
C ALA A 80 9.74 5.90 1.41
N ALA A 81 8.99 6.96 1.12
CA ALA A 81 9.53 8.32 1.01
C ALA A 81 10.17 8.81 2.32
N THR A 82 9.54 8.52 3.46
CA THR A 82 10.05 8.88 4.79
C THR A 82 11.33 8.13 5.11
N ALA A 83 11.36 6.81 4.91
CA ALA A 83 12.55 6.01 5.13
C ALA A 83 13.73 6.47 4.25
N ARG A 84 13.45 6.82 2.98
CA ARG A 84 14.44 7.41 2.07
C ARG A 84 14.96 8.74 2.58
N SER A 85 14.06 9.66 2.92
CA SER A 85 14.43 10.99 3.44
C SER A 85 15.30 10.87 4.70
N ASN A 86 14.93 10.02 5.65
CA ASN A 86 15.71 9.81 6.86
C ASN A 86 17.10 9.26 6.54
N TYR A 87 17.21 8.31 5.62
CA TYR A 87 18.51 7.77 5.18
C TYR A 87 19.38 8.84 4.50
N GLU A 88 18.82 9.61 3.56
CA GLU A 88 19.52 10.68 2.83
C GLU A 88 20.01 11.81 3.76
N ASN A 89 19.30 12.04 4.87
CA ASN A 89 19.67 13.02 5.89
C ASN A 89 20.53 12.45 7.03
N GLY A 90 20.90 11.16 7.00
CA GLY A 90 21.72 10.53 8.03
C GLY A 90 21.00 10.20 9.35
N GLU A 91 19.66 10.25 9.34
CA GLU A 91 18.79 9.98 10.49
C GLU A 91 18.12 8.58 10.42
N GLY A 92 18.37 7.83 9.35
CA GLY A 92 17.77 6.53 9.08
C GLY A 92 18.78 5.43 8.73
N PHE A 93 18.26 4.31 8.24
CA PHE A 93 19.03 3.15 7.83
C PHE A 93 18.80 2.87 6.34
N SER A 94 19.75 2.16 5.73
CA SER A 94 19.58 1.69 4.35
C SER A 94 18.51 0.59 4.34
N CYS A 95 17.49 0.75 3.52
CA CYS A 95 16.47 -0.27 3.29
C CYS A 95 16.22 -0.45 1.79
N ALA A 96 15.79 -1.64 1.42
CA ALA A 96 15.25 -1.92 0.10
C ALA A 96 13.72 -1.97 0.18
N PHE A 97 13.07 -1.70 -0.95
CA PHE A 97 11.62 -1.61 -1.05
C PHE A 97 11.10 -2.66 -2.02
N TRP A 98 10.02 -3.31 -1.62
CA TRP A 98 9.28 -4.26 -2.44
C TRP A 98 7.81 -3.92 -2.40
N ALA A 99 7.12 -4.35 -3.43
CA ALA A 99 5.72 -4.04 -3.62
C ALA A 99 4.88 -5.28 -3.38
N LEU A 100 3.84 -5.12 -2.56
CA LEU A 100 2.73 -6.07 -2.55
C LEU A 100 1.82 -5.73 -3.73
N SER A 101 1.63 -6.70 -4.64
CA SER A 101 0.74 -6.54 -5.78
C SER A 101 -0.68 -7.02 -5.46
N GLY A 102 -1.65 -6.54 -6.25
CA GLY A 102 -2.98 -7.13 -6.30
C GLY A 102 -4.04 -6.43 -5.45
N PHE A 103 -3.67 -5.50 -4.56
CA PHE A 103 -4.63 -4.71 -3.79
C PHE A 103 -4.11 -3.32 -3.41
N THR A 104 -4.97 -2.31 -3.52
CA THR A 104 -4.75 -0.97 -2.94
C THR A 104 -6.01 -0.47 -2.26
N ASP A 105 -5.90 0.11 -1.08
CA ASP A 105 -6.95 0.93 -0.47
C ASP A 105 -6.73 2.43 -0.66
N MET A 106 -5.68 2.80 -1.40
CA MET A 106 -5.25 4.18 -1.58
C MET A 106 -5.48 4.63 -3.01
N VAL A 107 -6.68 5.13 -3.28
CA VAL A 107 -6.99 5.86 -4.51
C VAL A 107 -7.40 7.28 -4.11
N GLN A 108 -6.63 8.27 -4.57
CA GLN A 108 -6.94 9.68 -4.36
C GLN A 108 -7.80 10.22 -5.51
N TYR A 109 -8.80 11.04 -5.19
CA TYR A 109 -9.77 11.57 -6.16
C TYR A 109 -10.14 13.02 -5.87
N VAL A 110 -10.61 13.73 -6.90
CA VAL A 110 -11.15 15.09 -6.80
C VAL A 110 -12.67 15.02 -6.93
N GLY A 111 -13.38 15.37 -5.87
CA GLY A 111 -14.84 15.45 -5.85
C GLY A 111 -15.35 16.85 -6.17
N VAL A 112 -16.37 16.94 -7.03
CA VAL A 112 -17.12 18.19 -7.26
C VAL A 112 -18.50 18.08 -6.61
N VAL A 113 -18.82 19.01 -5.71
CA VAL A 113 -20.09 19.03 -4.97
C VAL A 113 -21.26 19.30 -5.91
N SER A 114 -22.33 18.51 -5.78
CA SER A 114 -23.58 18.68 -6.55
C SER A 114 -24.44 19.85 -6.05
N GLY A 115 -25.46 20.23 -6.83
CA GLY A 115 -26.43 21.26 -6.43
C GLY A 115 -25.92 22.71 -6.50
N GLN A 116 -24.76 22.94 -7.11
CA GLN A 116 -24.26 24.29 -7.39
C GLN A 116 -24.94 24.89 -8.63
N PRO A 117 -25.04 26.22 -8.74
CA PRO A 117 -25.45 26.88 -9.98
C PRO A 117 -24.59 26.44 -11.17
N ALA A 118 -25.19 26.32 -12.36
CA ALA A 118 -24.54 25.73 -13.54
C ALA A 118 -23.15 26.36 -13.87
N ALA A 119 -23.04 27.69 -13.78
CA ALA A 119 -21.76 28.38 -14.02
C ALA A 119 -20.66 27.98 -13.02
N LYS A 120 -21.02 27.76 -11.75
CA LYS A 120 -20.07 27.33 -10.71
C LYS A 120 -19.72 25.85 -10.86
N ALA A 121 -20.69 25.01 -11.22
CA ALA A 121 -20.46 23.60 -11.52
C ALA A 121 -19.46 23.43 -12.68
N GLU A 122 -19.60 24.25 -13.74
CA GLU A 122 -18.67 24.23 -14.89
C GLU A 122 -17.25 24.64 -14.49
N ILE A 123 -17.09 25.72 -13.72
CA ILE A 123 -15.77 26.16 -13.22
C ILE A 123 -15.13 25.07 -12.35
N CYS A 124 -15.90 24.47 -11.42
CA CYS A 124 -15.40 23.39 -10.57
C CYS A 124 -14.98 22.15 -11.39
N ALA A 125 -15.75 21.80 -12.42
CA ALA A 125 -15.42 20.68 -13.30
C ALA A 125 -14.15 20.96 -14.13
N GLN A 126 -13.97 22.18 -14.63
CA GLN A 126 -12.75 22.59 -15.33
C GLN A 126 -11.53 22.53 -14.41
N LEU A 127 -11.65 23.05 -13.18
CA LEU A 127 -10.57 22.99 -12.20
C LEU A 127 -10.24 21.54 -11.82
N ALA A 128 -11.25 20.70 -11.56
CA ALA A 128 -11.03 19.29 -11.27
C ALA A 128 -10.31 18.57 -12.42
N ARG A 129 -10.68 18.83 -13.68
CA ARG A 129 -9.99 18.32 -14.86
C ARG A 129 -8.52 18.76 -14.93
N SER A 130 -8.20 19.97 -14.50
CA SER A 130 -6.80 20.44 -14.46
C SER A 130 -5.94 19.68 -13.45
N PHE A 131 -6.49 19.33 -12.27
CA PHE A 131 -5.79 18.57 -11.23
C PHE A 131 -5.51 17.11 -11.62
N VAL A 132 -6.32 16.55 -12.53
CA VAL A 132 -6.14 15.19 -13.04
C VAL A 132 -5.61 15.14 -14.47
N SER A 133 -5.12 16.28 -14.97
CA SER A 133 -4.47 16.35 -16.27
C SER A 133 -3.22 15.46 -16.31
N GLU A 134 -2.81 15.03 -17.50
CA GLU A 134 -1.59 14.24 -17.66
C GLU A 134 -0.36 14.95 -17.08
N GLU A 135 -0.23 16.26 -17.29
CA GLU A 135 0.84 17.08 -16.72
C GLU A 135 0.81 17.05 -15.18
N ALA A 136 -0.36 17.23 -14.58
CA ALA A 136 -0.51 17.14 -13.12
C ALA A 136 -0.18 15.73 -12.61
N GLN A 137 -0.64 14.67 -13.30
CA GLN A 137 -0.33 13.28 -12.97
C GLN A 137 1.17 12.99 -13.07
N ARG A 138 1.88 13.49 -14.08
CA ARG A 138 3.35 13.35 -14.18
C ARG A 138 4.06 14.11 -13.05
N SER A 139 3.53 15.25 -12.60
CA SER A 139 4.14 16.05 -11.54
C SER A 139 4.13 15.37 -10.16
N VAL A 140 3.23 14.41 -9.93
CA VAL A 140 3.11 13.72 -8.62
C VAL A 140 4.35 12.88 -8.27
N LYS A 141 5.21 12.59 -9.25
CA LYS A 141 6.54 12.01 -9.02
C LYS A 141 7.38 12.84 -8.04
N GLY A 142 7.26 14.17 -8.10
CA GLY A 142 7.98 15.09 -7.22
C GLY A 142 7.62 14.95 -5.74
N ILE A 143 6.46 14.36 -5.44
CA ILE A 143 5.98 14.06 -4.09
C ILE A 143 5.87 12.56 -3.81
N ALA A 144 6.60 11.74 -4.58
CA ALA A 144 6.69 10.28 -4.41
C ALA A 144 5.34 9.54 -4.48
N MET A 145 4.41 10.02 -5.32
CA MET A 145 3.14 9.36 -5.60
C MET A 145 3.13 8.63 -6.95
N PHE A 146 2.27 7.62 -7.09
CA PHE A 146 2.04 6.94 -8.37
C PHE A 146 0.90 7.63 -9.14
N PRO A 147 1.03 7.84 -10.44
CA PRO A 147 0.00 8.49 -11.22
C PRO A 147 -1.06 7.47 -11.65
N VAL A 148 -2.18 7.98 -12.14
CA VAL A 148 -3.19 7.19 -12.85
C VAL A 148 -3.15 7.56 -14.34
N LEU A 149 -2.08 7.15 -15.03
CA LEU A 149 -1.91 7.42 -16.48
C LEU A 149 -2.61 6.36 -17.31
N GLN A 150 -3.33 6.78 -18.35
CA GLN A 150 -3.81 5.87 -19.38
C GLN A 150 -2.62 5.23 -20.10
N GLY A 151 -2.68 3.91 -20.33
CA GLY A 151 -1.62 3.16 -20.99
C GLY A 151 -0.52 2.63 -20.07
N GLY A 152 -0.52 3.01 -18.78
CA GLY A 152 0.38 2.44 -17.78
C GLY A 152 1.86 2.78 -17.98
N GLU A 153 2.16 3.92 -18.61
CA GLU A 153 3.54 4.41 -18.73
C GLU A 153 4.13 4.62 -17.32
N PRO A 154 5.23 3.93 -16.97
CA PRO A 154 5.86 4.12 -15.68
C PRO A 154 6.58 5.47 -15.57
N LEU A 155 6.47 6.14 -14.42
CA LEU A 155 7.19 7.37 -14.10
C LEU A 155 8.54 7.14 -13.45
N TYR A 156 8.75 5.97 -12.84
CA TYR A 156 9.91 5.70 -11.98
C TYR A 156 10.97 4.81 -12.64
N GLU A 157 11.07 4.78 -13.97
CA GLU A 157 12.10 3.98 -14.68
C GLU A 157 13.54 4.27 -14.24
N ASP A 158 13.78 5.48 -13.69
CA ASP A 158 15.05 5.96 -13.14
C ASP A 158 15.26 5.62 -11.66
N ASP A 159 14.25 5.14 -10.94
CA ASP A 159 14.35 4.69 -9.54
C ASP A 159 13.78 3.28 -9.40
N GLN A 160 14.66 2.26 -9.50
CA GLN A 160 14.29 0.85 -9.43
C GLN A 160 13.41 0.48 -8.21
N ARG A 161 13.54 1.20 -7.09
CA ARG A 161 12.77 0.95 -5.86
C ARG A 161 11.31 1.33 -6.04
N PHE A 162 11.07 2.52 -6.59
CA PHE A 162 9.72 3.00 -6.88
C PHE A 162 9.15 2.36 -8.14
N TRP A 163 10.00 2.00 -9.09
CA TRP A 163 9.61 1.26 -10.28
C TRP A 163 8.92 -0.06 -9.92
N ALA A 164 9.49 -0.86 -9.01
CA ALA A 164 8.88 -2.11 -8.58
C ALA A 164 7.48 -1.92 -7.97
N ALA A 165 7.32 -0.87 -7.15
CA ALA A 165 6.03 -0.47 -6.57
C ALA A 165 5.03 -0.02 -7.64
N GLU A 166 5.45 0.83 -8.56
CA GLU A 166 4.62 1.29 -9.67
C GLU A 166 4.17 0.12 -10.56
N GLN A 167 5.08 -0.79 -10.92
CA GLN A 167 4.72 -1.97 -11.73
C GLN A 167 3.72 -2.88 -11.03
N ALA A 168 3.80 -3.02 -9.70
CA ALA A 168 2.84 -3.80 -8.93
C ALA A 168 1.45 -3.15 -8.86
N PHE A 169 1.39 -1.81 -8.83
CA PHE A 169 0.12 -1.07 -8.81
C PHE A 169 -0.52 -0.94 -10.19
N VAL A 170 0.26 -0.74 -11.24
CA VAL A 170 -0.25 -0.41 -12.60
C VAL A 170 -0.80 -1.63 -13.35
N ARG A 171 -0.34 -2.85 -13.02
CA ARG A 171 -0.60 -4.03 -13.87
C ARG A 171 -1.86 -4.82 -13.56
N ASP A 172 -2.26 -4.97 -12.30
CA ASP A 172 -3.50 -5.69 -11.91
C ASP A 172 -3.79 -5.46 -10.41
N THR A 173 -4.46 -4.35 -10.08
CA THR A 173 -4.72 -3.98 -8.69
C THR A 173 -6.21 -3.96 -8.40
N ALA A 174 -6.63 -4.78 -7.43
CA ALA A 174 -7.97 -4.70 -6.87
C ALA A 174 -8.09 -3.44 -6.00
N ALA A 175 -9.03 -2.57 -6.32
CA ALA A 175 -9.35 -1.38 -5.52
C ALA A 175 -10.76 -1.52 -4.93
N PRO A 176 -10.97 -1.17 -3.64
CA PRO A 176 -12.29 -1.14 -3.07
C PRO A 176 -13.13 0.01 -3.68
N PRO A 177 -14.47 -0.08 -3.61
CA PRO A 177 -15.33 0.99 -4.05
C PRO A 177 -15.08 2.24 -3.22
N CYS A 178 -14.92 3.39 -3.88
CA CYS A 178 -14.68 4.67 -3.20
C CYS A 178 -15.84 5.04 -2.26
N PHE A 179 -17.08 4.80 -2.69
CA PHE A 179 -18.27 5.12 -1.90
C PHE A 179 -18.63 3.98 -0.95
N GLY A 180 -18.82 4.32 0.33
CA GLY A 180 -19.12 3.33 1.37
C GLY A 180 -17.90 2.53 1.84
N TYR A 181 -16.69 2.88 1.37
CA TYR A 181 -15.45 2.20 1.75
C TYR A 181 -15.26 2.12 3.27
N ALA A 182 -15.55 3.19 4.01
CA ALA A 182 -15.40 3.23 5.47
C ALA A 182 -16.14 2.07 6.17
N ARG A 183 -17.35 1.71 5.70
CA ARG A 183 -18.11 0.59 6.27
C ARG A 183 -17.50 -0.76 5.91
N VAL A 184 -17.06 -0.89 4.65
CA VAL A 184 -16.40 -2.11 4.16
C VAL A 184 -15.09 -2.34 4.92
N ARG A 185 -14.29 -1.28 5.08
CA ARG A 185 -13.01 -1.29 5.77
C ARG A 185 -13.16 -1.68 7.24
N ALA A 186 -14.13 -1.10 7.97
CA ALA A 186 -14.35 -1.47 9.37
C ALA A 186 -14.58 -2.98 9.54
N ARG A 187 -15.37 -3.58 8.63
CA ARG A 187 -15.59 -5.03 8.60
C ARG A 187 -14.31 -5.82 8.29
N TRP A 188 -13.49 -5.33 7.35
CA TRP A 188 -12.21 -5.94 7.03
C TRP A 188 -11.22 -5.89 8.19
N GLU A 189 -11.15 -4.76 8.89
CA GLU A 189 -10.32 -4.59 10.09
C GLU A 189 -10.75 -5.55 11.21
N GLU A 190 -12.06 -5.77 11.40
CA GLU A 190 -12.54 -6.77 12.36
C GLU A 190 -12.04 -8.19 12.04
N TRP A 191 -12.09 -8.61 10.77
CA TRP A 191 -11.57 -9.93 10.38
C TRP A 191 -10.04 -9.99 10.46
N LEU A 192 -9.36 -8.91 10.08
CA LEU A 192 -7.90 -8.81 10.19
C LEU A 192 -7.45 -8.95 11.65
N GLN A 193 -8.14 -8.29 12.58
CA GLN A 193 -7.87 -8.40 14.02
C GLN A 193 -8.12 -9.80 14.57
N LYS A 194 -9.13 -10.51 14.07
CA LYS A 194 -9.35 -11.93 14.41
C LYS A 194 -8.23 -12.81 13.84
N ALA A 195 -7.82 -12.58 12.60
CA ALA A 195 -6.71 -13.28 11.98
C ALA A 195 -5.39 -13.06 12.75
N ALA A 196 -5.12 -11.83 13.19
CA ALA A 196 -3.99 -11.49 14.05
C ALA A 196 -4.06 -12.10 15.47
N ARG A 197 -5.13 -12.82 15.80
CA ARG A 197 -5.26 -13.62 17.04
C ARG A 197 -5.27 -15.14 16.76
N GLY A 198 -4.91 -15.55 15.55
CA GLY A 198 -4.82 -16.96 15.17
C GLY A 198 -6.01 -17.49 14.37
N ASP A 199 -7.03 -16.67 14.08
CA ASP A 199 -8.24 -17.13 13.38
C ASP A 199 -8.01 -17.24 11.86
N LYS A 200 -7.65 -18.45 11.42
CA LYS A 200 -7.47 -18.79 10.01
C LYS A 200 -8.75 -18.63 9.17
N GLU A 201 -9.93 -18.84 9.76
CA GLU A 201 -11.20 -18.71 9.03
C GLU A 201 -11.59 -17.24 8.87
N ALA A 202 -11.23 -16.37 9.82
CA ALA A 202 -11.34 -14.93 9.65
C ALA A 202 -10.48 -14.43 8.49
N LEU A 203 -9.23 -14.90 8.35
CA LEU A 203 -8.36 -14.55 7.21
C LEU A 203 -8.98 -14.97 5.88
N LYS A 204 -9.52 -16.20 5.79
CA LYS A 204 -10.20 -16.67 4.57
C LYS A 204 -11.45 -15.83 4.25
N SER A 205 -12.21 -15.46 5.27
CA SER A 205 -13.41 -14.63 5.12
C SER A 205 -13.07 -13.22 4.64
N LEU A 206 -12.02 -12.62 5.22
CA LEU A 206 -11.48 -11.33 4.81
C LEU A 206 -11.11 -11.35 3.32
N VAL A 207 -10.23 -12.27 2.91
CA VAL A 207 -9.73 -12.33 1.54
C VAL A 207 -10.86 -12.58 0.54
N ARG A 208 -11.82 -13.46 0.87
CA ARG A 208 -12.98 -13.73 0.02
C ARG A 208 -13.82 -12.48 -0.19
N ASP A 209 -14.11 -11.76 0.88
CA ASP A 209 -14.93 -10.54 0.83
C ASP A 209 -14.21 -9.39 0.11
N MET A 210 -12.89 -9.24 0.32
CA MET A 210 -12.06 -8.29 -0.43
C MET A 210 -12.15 -8.55 -1.94
N ARG A 211 -11.93 -9.81 -2.36
CA ARG A 211 -12.03 -10.21 -3.78
C ARG A 211 -13.42 -9.99 -4.37
N ALA A 212 -14.47 -10.24 -3.59
CA ALA A 212 -15.85 -10.04 -4.05
C ALA A 212 -16.18 -8.55 -4.20
N THR A 213 -15.75 -7.73 -3.24
CA THR A 213 -16.05 -6.30 -3.19
C THR A 213 -15.27 -5.52 -4.25
N CYS A 214 -14.00 -5.84 -4.46
CA CYS A 214 -13.17 -5.14 -5.44
C CYS A 214 -13.45 -5.54 -6.91
N LYS A 215 -14.22 -6.62 -7.16
CA LYS A 215 -14.71 -6.98 -8.49
C LYS A 215 -15.97 -6.21 -8.91
N GLN A 216 -16.62 -5.52 -7.98
CA GLN A 216 -17.90 -4.82 -8.20
C GLN A 216 -17.73 -3.30 -8.40
N GLY A 217 -16.52 -2.77 -8.22
CA GLY A 217 -16.15 -1.38 -8.52
C GLY A 217 -15.47 -1.28 -9.87
#